data_AF-A0A415TDG6-F1
#
_entry.id   AF-A0A415TDG6-F1
#
_cell.length_a   1.000
_cell.length_b   1.000
_cell.length_c   1.000
_cell.angle_alpha   90.00
_cell.angle_beta   90.00
_cell.angle_gamma   90.00
#
_symmetry.space_group_name_H-M   'P 1'
#
loop_
_entity.id
_entity.type
_entity.pdbx_description
1 polymer ?
#
loop_
_entity_poly.entity_id
_entity_poly.type
_entity_poly.pdbx_seq_one_letter_code
_entity_poly.pdbx_strand_id
1 'polypeptide(L)'
;MKNYLIVALAIILLSSCAESITRGKQYAKLYEEKPVSIVVMPPINQTNAVEAKDFFYTTMYMPLCEKGYYVYSPYLTMEMFQTESAYDSEMFLENDINIFKKVLGADAAMFTIIKSWSRKTVTGKLTVGVEYILRSTSTGETLYHREGLINVDTSVNAGGGLLGTVVSMAATALNTAMTDKVVAGRKCNAFVLSDMPVGKYSPDYGKDQNLEAGKSYIKATVK
;
A
#
# COMPACT_ATOMS: atom_id res chain seq x y z
N MET A 1 -10.86 -47.73 29.61
CA MET A 1 -11.97 -46.85 29.17
C MET A 1 -11.80 -45.40 29.62
N LYS A 2 -11.40 -45.13 30.88
CA LYS A 2 -11.20 -43.77 31.42
C LYS A 2 -10.11 -42.93 30.72
N ASN A 3 -9.04 -43.53 30.21
CA ASN A 3 -7.96 -42.81 29.52
C ASN A 3 -8.34 -42.35 28.10
N TYR A 4 -9.26 -43.03 27.41
CA TYR A 4 -9.71 -42.63 26.07
C TYR A 4 -10.61 -41.39 26.12
N LEU A 5 -11.34 -41.21 27.23
CA LEU A 5 -12.19 -40.04 27.45
C LEU A 5 -11.37 -38.76 27.67
N ILE A 6 -10.21 -38.88 28.34
CA ILE A 6 -9.31 -37.74 28.60
C ILE A 6 -8.61 -37.30 27.32
N VAL A 7 -8.21 -38.24 26.45
CA VAL A 7 -7.61 -37.94 25.14
C VAL A 7 -8.62 -37.29 24.20
N ALA A 8 -9.87 -37.76 24.19
CA ALA A 8 -10.93 -37.13 23.38
C ALA A 8 -11.25 -35.69 23.85
N LEU A 9 -11.25 -35.43 25.15
CA LEU A 9 -11.48 -34.10 25.71
C LEU A 9 -10.30 -33.13 25.43
N ALA A 10 -9.07 -33.65 25.41
CA ALA A 10 -7.88 -32.87 25.06
C ALA A 10 -7.85 -32.43 23.58
N ILE A 11 -8.42 -33.23 22.68
CA ILE A 11 -8.51 -32.90 21.24
C ILE A 11 -9.53 -31.77 20.98
N ILE A 12 -10.60 -31.70 21.79
CA ILE A 12 -11.63 -30.64 21.68
C ILE A 12 -11.12 -29.31 22.26
N LEU A 13 -10.22 -29.34 23.26
CA LEU A 13 -9.64 -28.15 23.85
C LEU A 13 -8.53 -27.49 23.01
N LEU A 14 -8.05 -28.16 21.95
CA LEU A 14 -7.02 -27.63 21.04
C LEU A 14 -7.61 -26.93 19.81
N SER A 15 -8.92 -26.94 19.60
CA SER A 15 -9.58 -26.14 18.56
C SER A 15 -9.78 -24.69 19.05
N SER A 16 -8.68 -23.96 19.23
CA SER A 16 -8.72 -22.50 19.25
C SER A 16 -8.99 -22.04 17.82
N CYS A 17 -10.26 -21.93 17.44
CA CYS A 17 -10.65 -21.29 16.20
C CYS A 17 -10.22 -19.83 16.31
N ALA A 18 -9.13 -19.44 15.64
CA ALA A 18 -8.78 -18.04 15.51
C ALA A 18 -9.94 -17.38 14.75
N GLU A 19 -10.75 -16.58 15.45
CA GLU A 19 -11.84 -15.87 14.81
C GLU A 19 -11.26 -14.94 13.75
N SER A 20 -11.58 -15.22 12.48
CA SER A 20 -11.23 -14.33 11.39
C SER A 20 -12.09 -13.06 11.49
N ILE A 21 -11.43 -11.90 11.49
CA ILE A 21 -12.10 -10.61 11.52
C ILE A 21 -12.58 -10.32 10.10
N THR A 22 -13.83 -9.89 9.94
CA THR A 22 -14.35 -9.48 8.63
C THR A 22 -13.94 -8.05 8.30
N ARG A 23 -13.92 -7.69 7.01
CA ARG A 23 -13.65 -6.31 6.58
C ARG A 23 -14.61 -5.31 7.18
N GLY A 24 -15.89 -5.66 7.30
CA GLY A 24 -16.92 -4.81 7.92
C GLY A 24 -16.58 -4.44 9.37
N LYS A 25 -15.93 -5.35 10.11
CA LYS A 25 -15.45 -5.06 11.47
C LYS A 25 -14.13 -4.28 11.47
N GLN A 26 -13.16 -4.68 10.64
CA GLN A 26 -11.83 -4.08 10.63
C GLN A 26 -11.82 -2.64 10.09
N TYR A 27 -12.66 -2.35 9.09
CA TYR A 27 -12.72 -1.08 8.37
C TYR A 27 -14.10 -0.41 8.50
N ALA A 28 -14.72 -0.51 9.68
CA ALA A 28 -16.09 -0.04 9.93
C ALA A 28 -16.31 1.41 9.48
N LYS A 29 -15.38 2.32 9.83
CA LYS A 29 -15.43 3.74 9.47
C LYS A 29 -15.45 4.00 7.97
N LEU A 30 -14.73 3.19 7.18
CA LEU A 30 -14.75 3.31 5.72
C LEU A 30 -16.13 2.93 5.15
N TYR A 31 -16.80 1.93 5.72
CA TYR A 31 -18.15 1.54 5.32
C TYR A 31 -19.24 2.50 5.83
N GLU A 32 -18.98 3.22 6.92
CA GLU A 32 -19.84 4.29 7.43
C GLU A 32 -19.75 5.55 6.55
N GLU A 33 -18.53 6.06 6.34
CA GLU A 33 -18.30 7.32 5.63
C GLU A 33 -18.43 7.20 4.11
N LYS A 34 -18.16 6.02 3.54
CA LYS A 34 -18.32 5.72 2.11
C LYS A 34 -17.63 6.76 1.19
N PRO A 35 -16.32 7.04 1.40
CA PRO A 35 -15.61 8.02 0.58
C PRO A 35 -15.62 7.59 -0.89
N VAL A 36 -15.87 8.54 -1.80
CA VAL A 36 -15.90 8.31 -3.25
C VAL A 36 -14.60 8.76 -3.89
N SER A 37 -14.06 9.89 -3.44
CA SER A 37 -12.87 10.52 -3.99
C SER A 37 -11.68 10.48 -3.02
N ILE A 38 -10.50 10.16 -3.54
CA ILE A 38 -9.25 10.06 -2.78
C ILE A 38 -8.21 10.98 -3.40
N VAL A 39 -7.64 11.88 -2.60
CA VAL A 39 -6.39 12.56 -2.94
C VAL A 39 -5.21 11.78 -2.38
N VAL A 40 -4.15 11.60 -3.18
CA VAL A 40 -2.91 10.95 -2.74
C VAL A 40 -1.95 12.03 -2.27
N MET A 41 -1.53 11.96 -1.00
CA MET A 41 -0.55 12.89 -0.44
C MET A 41 0.87 12.50 -0.86
N PRO A 42 1.80 13.46 -1.02
CA PRO A 42 3.21 13.17 -1.28
C PRO A 42 3.77 12.16 -0.25
N PRO A 43 4.55 11.14 -0.63
CA PRO A 43 4.95 10.11 0.32
C PRO A 43 5.93 10.65 1.38
N ILE A 44 5.71 10.22 2.61
CA ILE A 44 6.61 10.40 3.75
C ILE A 44 7.75 9.39 3.58
N ASN A 45 9.00 9.83 3.57
CA ASN A 45 10.15 8.95 3.36
C ASN A 45 11.05 8.92 4.59
N GLN A 46 11.05 7.79 5.29
CA GLN A 46 11.90 7.55 6.45
C GLN A 46 13.17 6.78 6.09
N THR A 47 13.55 6.77 4.80
CA THR A 47 14.69 6.02 4.28
C THR A 47 15.70 6.95 3.61
N ASN A 48 16.90 6.41 3.32
CA ASN A 48 17.94 7.11 2.56
C ASN A 48 17.74 7.03 1.03
N ALA A 49 16.68 6.37 0.56
CA ALA A 49 16.39 6.24 -0.87
C ALA A 49 15.56 7.44 -1.34
N VAL A 50 16.22 8.51 -1.77
CA VAL A 50 15.58 9.79 -2.14
C VAL A 50 14.50 9.59 -3.21
N GLU A 51 14.77 8.79 -4.24
CA GLU A 51 13.84 8.60 -5.36
C GLU A 51 12.62 7.73 -5.03
N ALA A 52 12.59 7.09 -3.85
CA ALA A 52 11.49 6.21 -3.46
C ALA A 52 10.14 6.96 -3.39
N LYS A 53 10.16 8.26 -3.04
CA LYS A 53 8.95 9.12 -3.02
C LYS A 53 8.26 9.13 -4.38
N ASP A 54 9.01 9.40 -5.45
CA ASP A 54 8.44 9.54 -6.80
C ASP A 54 7.86 8.22 -7.33
N PHE A 55 8.55 7.11 -7.05
CA PHE A 55 8.08 5.79 -7.47
C PHE A 55 6.78 5.40 -6.78
N PHE A 56 6.68 5.59 -5.46
CA PHE A 56 5.44 5.27 -4.75
C PHE A 56 4.31 6.18 -5.20
N TYR A 57 4.56 7.48 -5.28
CA TYR A 57 3.53 8.45 -5.61
C TYR A 57 2.89 8.21 -6.98
N THR A 58 3.70 7.99 -8.01
CA THR A 58 3.23 7.74 -9.38
C THR A 58 2.55 6.38 -9.56
N THR A 59 2.80 5.42 -8.66
CA THR A 59 2.27 4.06 -8.75
C THR A 59 1.02 3.83 -7.89
N MET A 60 0.55 4.83 -7.13
CA MET A 60 -0.64 4.75 -6.28
C MET A 60 -1.96 4.93 -7.03
N TYR A 61 -1.93 5.63 -8.16
CA TYR A 61 -3.14 5.93 -8.92
C TYR A 61 -3.89 4.67 -9.36
N MET A 62 -3.20 3.76 -10.05
CA MET A 62 -3.78 2.53 -10.61
C MET A 62 -4.47 1.65 -9.55
N PRO A 63 -3.82 1.23 -8.44
CA PRO A 63 -4.44 0.32 -7.48
C PRO A 63 -5.67 0.92 -6.78
N LEU A 64 -5.70 2.24 -6.56
CA LEU A 64 -6.87 2.90 -5.97
C LEU A 64 -8.03 3.02 -6.97
N CYS A 65 -7.74 3.31 -8.25
CA CYS A 65 -8.75 3.31 -9.31
C CYS A 65 -9.33 1.90 -9.54
N GLU A 66 -8.48 0.87 -9.57
CA GLU A 66 -8.90 -0.53 -9.70
C GLU A 66 -9.78 -1.00 -8.53
N LYS A 67 -9.59 -0.39 -7.35
CA LYS A 67 -10.47 -0.59 -6.20
C LYS A 67 -11.82 0.11 -6.32
N GLY A 68 -12.04 0.93 -7.34
CA GLY A 68 -13.31 1.61 -7.58
C GLY A 68 -13.44 2.97 -6.90
N TYR A 69 -12.33 3.66 -6.65
CA TYR A 69 -12.32 5.04 -6.16
C TYR A 69 -12.04 6.03 -7.29
N TYR A 70 -12.61 7.23 -7.19
CA TYR A 70 -12.13 8.36 -7.97
C TYR A 70 -10.83 8.86 -7.34
N VAL A 71 -9.75 8.92 -8.11
CA VAL A 71 -8.43 9.32 -7.58
C VAL A 71 -8.00 10.59 -8.30
N TYR A 72 -7.66 11.62 -7.55
CA TYR A 72 -7.04 12.81 -8.16
C TYR A 72 -5.68 12.42 -8.71
N SER A 73 -5.36 12.85 -9.93
CA SER A 73 -4.07 12.56 -10.57
C SER A 73 -2.93 12.99 -9.65
N PRO A 74 -2.08 12.05 -9.17
CA PRO A 74 -0.96 12.39 -8.30
C PRO A 74 -0.08 13.47 -8.94
N TYR A 75 0.20 13.34 -10.24
CA TYR A 75 1.02 14.31 -10.97
C TYR A 75 0.46 15.74 -10.86
N LEU A 76 -0.85 15.93 -11.06
CA LEU A 76 -1.46 17.27 -10.99
C LEU A 76 -1.52 17.79 -9.55
N THR A 77 -1.81 16.91 -8.58
CA THR A 77 -1.87 17.33 -7.17
C THR A 77 -0.49 17.63 -6.59
N MET A 78 0.58 17.04 -7.13
CA MET A 78 1.95 17.34 -6.70
C MET A 78 2.33 18.80 -6.92
N GLU A 79 2.11 19.32 -8.13
CA GLU A 79 2.42 20.71 -8.48
C GLU A 79 1.63 21.68 -7.58
N MET A 80 0.36 21.35 -7.31
CA MET A 80 -0.47 22.12 -6.38
C MET A 80 0.08 22.06 -4.95
N PHE A 81 0.40 20.88 -4.42
CA PHE A 81 0.93 20.75 -3.06
C PHE A 81 2.26 21.45 -2.87
N GLN A 82 3.13 21.44 -3.88
CA GLN A 82 4.38 22.21 -3.86
C GLN A 82 4.11 23.72 -3.80
N THR A 83 3.17 24.21 -4.60
CA THR A 83 2.80 25.63 -4.62
C THR A 83 2.20 26.08 -3.28
N GLU A 84 1.36 25.26 -2.68
CA GLU A 84 0.64 25.57 -1.43
C GLU A 84 1.43 25.16 -0.16
N SER A 85 2.72 24.83 -0.28
CA SER A 85 3.56 24.34 0.83
C SER A 85 3.00 23.11 1.58
N ALA A 86 2.10 22.35 0.93
CA ALA A 86 1.51 21.12 1.44
C ALA A 86 2.30 19.86 1.04
N TYR A 87 3.52 20.03 0.50
CA TYR A 87 4.39 18.94 0.08
C TYR A 87 4.92 18.10 1.26
N ASP A 88 5.03 18.71 2.44
CA ASP A 88 5.42 18.05 3.69
C ASP A 88 4.20 17.35 4.31
N SER A 89 3.92 16.14 3.85
CA SER A 89 2.75 15.35 4.27
C SER A 89 2.76 15.00 5.75
N GLU A 90 3.92 14.96 6.39
CA GLU A 90 4.10 14.72 7.82
C GLU A 90 3.30 15.74 8.65
N MET A 91 3.19 16.97 8.17
CA MET A 91 2.39 18.03 8.80
C MET A 91 0.89 17.75 8.81
N PHE A 92 0.38 16.85 7.96
CA PHE A 92 -1.05 16.60 7.81
C PHE A 92 -1.48 15.24 8.40
N LEU A 93 -0.53 14.38 8.76
CA LEU A 93 -0.84 13.00 9.16
C LEU A 93 -1.73 12.94 10.42
N GLU A 94 -1.51 13.83 11.38
CA GLU A 94 -2.25 13.90 12.66
C GLU A 94 -3.04 15.20 12.84
N ASN A 95 -2.92 16.15 11.91
CA ASN A 95 -3.58 17.45 11.98
C ASN A 95 -4.93 17.45 11.23
N ASP A 96 -5.64 18.58 11.30
CA ASP A 96 -6.86 18.80 10.51
C ASP A 96 -6.53 18.85 9.02
N ILE A 97 -7.23 18.01 8.25
CA ILE A 97 -7.06 17.86 6.80
C ILE A 97 -8.32 18.29 6.02
N ASN A 98 -9.23 19.01 6.66
CA ASN A 98 -10.45 19.54 6.05
C ASN A 98 -10.18 20.49 4.88
N ILE A 99 -8.99 21.08 4.82
CA ILE A 99 -8.56 21.90 3.69
C ILE A 99 -8.60 21.13 2.36
N PHE A 100 -8.26 19.84 2.34
CA PHE A 100 -8.32 19.03 1.12
C PHE A 100 -9.74 18.84 0.63
N LYS A 101 -10.72 18.76 1.54
CA LYS A 101 -12.14 18.78 1.15
C LYS A 101 -12.54 20.14 0.56
N LYS A 102 -12.14 21.24 1.21
CA LYS A 102 -12.50 22.60 0.79
C LYS A 102 -11.91 22.98 -0.57
N VAL A 103 -10.66 22.58 -0.85
CA VAL A 103 -9.96 22.99 -2.06
C VAL A 103 -10.15 21.98 -3.20
N LEU A 104 -10.02 20.68 -2.92
CA LEU A 104 -10.10 19.64 -3.96
C LEU A 104 -11.48 19.01 -4.07
N GLY A 105 -12.29 19.04 -3.02
CA GLY A 105 -13.50 18.21 -2.93
C GLY A 105 -13.20 16.72 -2.66
N ALA A 106 -11.98 16.40 -2.20
CA ALA A 106 -11.61 15.04 -1.87
C ALA A 106 -12.32 14.57 -0.59
N ASP A 107 -12.92 13.38 -0.59
CA ASP A 107 -13.58 12.80 0.60
C ASP A 107 -12.58 12.20 1.59
N ALA A 108 -11.45 11.71 1.08
CA ALA A 108 -10.38 11.14 1.88
C ALA A 108 -8.99 11.48 1.32
N ALA A 109 -7.99 11.50 2.19
CA ALA A 109 -6.58 11.67 1.86
C ALA A 109 -5.81 10.39 2.17
N MET A 110 -5.08 9.87 1.18
CA MET A 110 -4.22 8.68 1.31
C MET A 110 -2.80 9.11 1.61
N PHE A 111 -2.31 8.74 2.79
CA PHE A 111 -0.93 8.90 3.21
C PHE A 111 -0.15 7.62 2.95
N THR A 112 1.08 7.77 2.48
CA THR A 112 2.01 6.67 2.25
C THR A 112 3.31 6.95 2.99
N ILE A 113 3.71 6.04 3.87
CA ILE A 113 4.94 6.14 4.65
C ILE A 113 5.89 5.03 4.21
N ILE A 114 7.01 5.42 3.63
CA ILE A 114 8.08 4.50 3.21
C ILE A 114 9.00 4.31 4.42
N LYS A 115 8.85 3.18 5.11
CA LYS A 115 9.58 2.83 6.34
C LYS A 115 10.93 2.17 6.08
N SER A 116 11.05 1.39 5.02
CA SER A 116 12.33 0.79 4.63
C SER A 116 12.44 0.58 3.14
N TRP A 117 13.65 0.72 2.62
CA TRP A 117 14.00 0.48 1.23
C TRP A 117 15.41 -0.09 1.17
N SER A 118 15.54 -1.41 1.06
CA SER A 118 16.84 -2.09 1.14
C SER A 118 17.01 -3.10 0.03
N ARG A 119 18.02 -2.91 -0.82
CA ARG A 119 18.39 -3.87 -1.87
C ARG A 119 19.56 -4.73 -1.40
N LYS A 120 19.38 -6.05 -1.41
CA LYS A 120 20.49 -7.00 -1.23
C LYS A 120 21.17 -7.24 -2.57
N THR A 121 22.35 -6.66 -2.77
CA THR A 121 23.14 -6.76 -4.02
C THR A 121 23.40 -8.20 -4.44
N VAL A 122 23.68 -9.10 -3.49
CA VAL A 122 24.02 -10.50 -3.78
C VAL A 122 22.84 -11.29 -4.37
N THR A 123 21.63 -11.04 -3.89
CA THR A 123 20.43 -11.79 -4.32
C THR A 123 19.56 -11.01 -5.30
N GLY A 124 19.87 -9.74 -5.58
CA GLY A 124 19.01 -8.85 -6.36
C GLY A 124 17.61 -8.66 -5.77
N LYS A 125 17.44 -8.90 -4.46
CA LYS A 125 16.13 -8.78 -3.78
C LYS A 125 15.98 -7.41 -3.17
N LEU A 126 14.85 -6.77 -3.40
CA LEU A 126 14.49 -5.50 -2.80
C LEU A 126 13.46 -5.72 -1.70
N THR A 127 13.78 -5.33 -0.47
CA THR A 127 12.85 -5.32 0.66
C THR A 127 12.32 -3.90 0.85
N VAL A 128 10.99 -3.76 0.80
CA VAL A 128 10.31 -2.47 0.95
C VAL A 128 9.31 -2.55 2.09
N GLY A 129 9.45 -1.67 3.06
CA GLY A 129 8.49 -1.46 4.13
C GLY A 129 7.65 -0.24 3.81
N VAL A 130 6.34 -0.40 3.69
CA VAL A 130 5.41 0.68 3.38
C VAL A 130 4.15 0.59 4.22
N GLU A 131 3.66 1.73 4.66
CA GLU A 131 2.44 1.89 5.42
C GLU A 131 1.48 2.84 4.71
N TYR A 132 0.20 2.48 4.71
CA TYR A 132 -0.88 3.26 4.11
C TYR A 132 -1.89 3.62 5.17
N ILE A 133 -2.25 4.91 5.21
CA ILE A 133 -3.26 5.45 6.11
C ILE A 133 -4.22 6.28 5.26
N LEU A 134 -5.48 5.87 5.17
CA LEU A 134 -6.54 6.67 4.58
C LEU A 134 -7.24 7.45 5.68
N ARG A 135 -7.24 8.78 5.61
CA ARG A 135 -7.94 9.64 6.57
C ARG A 135 -9.11 10.36 5.90
N SER A 136 -10.21 10.50 6.61
CA SER A 136 -11.34 11.32 6.20
C SER A 136 -10.95 12.79 6.18
N THR A 137 -11.22 13.48 5.07
CA THR A 137 -11.08 14.95 5.01
C THR A 137 -12.24 15.66 5.71
N SER A 138 -13.29 14.93 6.12
CA SER A 138 -14.46 15.50 6.77
C SER A 138 -14.34 15.44 8.29
N THR A 139 -13.91 14.29 8.81
CA THR A 139 -13.87 14.01 10.25
C THR A 139 -12.44 13.96 10.80
N GLY A 140 -11.43 13.77 9.94
CA GLY A 140 -10.06 13.46 10.34
C GLY A 140 -9.86 12.03 10.84
N GLU A 141 -10.91 11.19 10.88
CA GLU A 141 -10.79 9.80 11.33
C GLU A 141 -10.01 8.94 10.32
N THR A 142 -9.27 7.96 10.84
CA THR A 142 -8.62 6.94 10.01
C THR A 142 -9.66 5.94 9.53
N LEU A 143 -9.84 5.88 8.21
CA LEU A 143 -10.78 5.00 7.53
C LEU A 143 -10.17 3.64 7.21
N TYR A 144 -8.87 3.64 6.87
CA TYR A 144 -8.12 2.44 6.52
C TYR A 144 -6.67 2.58 6.98
N HIS A 145 -6.11 1.49 7.50
CA HIS A 145 -4.71 1.42 7.88
C HIS A 145 -4.15 0.03 7.57
N ARG A 146 -3.01 -0.01 6.90
CA ARG A 146 -2.26 -1.25 6.68
C ARG A 146 -0.80 -1.01 6.40
N GLU A 147 0.05 -1.87 6.94
CA GLU A 147 1.49 -1.87 6.73
C GLU A 147 1.96 -3.20 6.12
N GLY A 148 2.93 -3.12 5.22
CA GLY A 148 3.55 -4.28 4.58
C GLY A 148 5.07 -4.18 4.51
N LEU A 149 5.75 -5.27 4.86
CA LEU A 149 7.15 -5.51 4.56
C LEU A 149 7.25 -6.53 3.43
N ILE A 150 7.49 -6.03 2.22
CA ILE A 150 7.39 -6.78 0.98
C ILE A 150 8.79 -7.02 0.40
N ASN A 151 9.12 -8.29 0.18
CA ASN A 151 10.30 -8.66 -0.60
C ASN A 151 9.89 -8.77 -2.07
N VAL A 152 10.41 -7.88 -2.90
CA VAL A 152 10.22 -7.90 -4.35
C VAL A 152 11.42 -8.61 -4.97
N ASP A 153 11.13 -9.67 -5.71
CA ASP A 153 12.15 -10.29 -6.55
C ASP A 153 12.35 -9.44 -7.81
N THR A 154 13.54 -8.86 -7.94
CA THR A 154 13.94 -8.06 -9.12
C THR A 154 15.01 -8.77 -9.95
N SER A 155 15.13 -10.10 -9.81
CA SER A 155 16.04 -10.87 -10.66
C SER A 155 15.58 -10.81 -12.11
N VAL A 156 16.34 -10.12 -12.96
CA VAL A 156 16.24 -10.22 -14.41
C VAL A 156 16.75 -11.58 -14.85
N ASN A 157 15.88 -12.41 -15.45
CA ASN A 157 16.33 -13.56 -16.24
C ASN A 157 17.05 -13.02 -17.48
N ALA A 158 18.37 -12.89 -17.38
CA ALA A 158 19.24 -12.56 -18.51
C ALA A 158 19.30 -13.75 -19.49
N GLY A 159 18.27 -13.87 -20.33
CA GLY A 159 18.28 -14.73 -21.49
C GLY A 159 19.06 -14.10 -22.64
N GLY A 160 20.29 -14.59 -22.87
CA GLY A 160 20.98 -14.54 -24.17
C GLY A 160 21.90 -13.34 -24.43
N GLY A 161 23.18 -13.63 -24.71
CA GLY A 161 24.06 -12.75 -25.48
C GLY A 161 25.18 -12.06 -24.69
N LEU A 162 26.17 -12.84 -24.24
CA LEU A 162 27.51 -12.31 -23.98
C LEU A 162 28.09 -11.88 -25.32
N LEU A 163 28.11 -10.59 -25.67
CA LEU A 163 29.19 -9.96 -26.46
C LEU A 163 28.95 -8.44 -26.59
N GLY A 164 29.87 -7.67 -25.99
CA GLY A 164 30.06 -6.24 -26.19
C GLY A 164 29.19 -5.36 -25.30
N THR A 165 29.81 -4.52 -24.45
CA THR A 165 29.38 -3.14 -24.07
C THR A 165 29.71 -2.74 -22.62
N VAL A 166 30.96 -2.38 -22.32
CA VAL A 166 31.27 -1.76 -21.01
C VAL A 166 30.59 -0.38 -20.84
N VAL A 167 30.24 0.30 -21.94
CA VAL A 167 29.50 1.59 -21.91
C VAL A 167 27.98 1.42 -21.89
N SER A 168 27.42 0.41 -22.56
CA SER A 168 25.96 0.17 -22.54
C SER A 168 25.50 -0.49 -21.24
N MET A 169 26.39 -1.19 -20.52
CA MET A 169 26.07 -1.79 -19.24
C MET A 169 25.73 -0.76 -18.16
N ALA A 170 26.37 0.42 -18.14
CA ALA A 170 26.05 1.47 -17.17
C ALA A 170 24.65 2.07 -17.43
N ALA A 171 24.34 2.41 -18.69
CA ALA A 171 23.02 2.92 -19.07
C ALA A 171 21.93 1.86 -18.90
N THR A 172 22.21 0.59 -19.24
CA THR A 172 21.28 -0.52 -19.04
C THR A 172 21.07 -0.80 -17.56
N ALA A 173 22.12 -0.82 -16.74
CA ALA A 173 22.00 -1.01 -15.30
C ALA A 173 21.22 0.12 -14.62
N LEU A 174 21.39 1.37 -15.06
CA LEU A 174 20.61 2.52 -14.57
C LEU A 174 19.13 2.42 -14.98
N ASN A 175 18.85 2.11 -16.24
CA ASN A 175 17.47 1.94 -16.73
C ASN A 175 16.77 0.73 -16.10
N THR A 176 17.48 -0.40 -15.93
CA THR A 176 16.98 -1.58 -15.21
C THR A 176 16.75 -1.24 -13.74
N ALA A 177 17.66 -0.53 -13.09
CA ALA A 177 17.46 -0.11 -11.71
C ALA A 177 16.21 0.76 -11.56
N MET A 178 16.02 1.80 -12.38
CA MET A 178 14.80 2.63 -12.33
C MET A 178 13.53 1.82 -12.60
N THR A 179 13.57 0.91 -13.59
CA THR A 179 12.44 0.03 -13.92
C THR A 179 12.10 -0.90 -12.75
N ASP A 180 13.10 -1.50 -12.12
CA ASP A 180 12.95 -2.39 -10.96
C ASP A 180 12.33 -1.64 -9.77
N LYS A 181 12.75 -0.39 -9.54
CA LYS A 181 12.21 0.43 -8.44
C LYS A 181 10.74 0.80 -8.67
N VAL A 182 10.34 1.13 -9.90
CA VAL A 182 8.93 1.38 -10.26
C VAL A 182 8.09 0.11 -10.16
N VAL A 183 8.61 -1.02 -10.66
CA VAL A 183 7.94 -2.33 -10.56
C VAL A 183 7.73 -2.72 -9.10
N ALA A 184 8.72 -2.46 -8.25
CA ALA A 184 8.60 -2.70 -6.81
C ALA A 184 7.51 -1.81 -6.17
N GLY A 185 7.47 -0.52 -6.50
CA GLY A 185 6.39 0.37 -6.04
C GLY A 185 5.00 -0.17 -6.43
N ARG A 186 4.80 -0.50 -7.71
CA ARG A 186 3.53 -1.09 -8.19
C ARG A 186 3.14 -2.36 -7.44
N LYS A 187 4.07 -3.31 -7.31
CA LYS A 187 3.83 -4.58 -6.62
C LYS A 187 3.51 -4.36 -5.14
N CYS A 188 4.23 -3.47 -4.46
CA CYS A 188 3.98 -3.16 -3.06
C CYS A 188 2.61 -2.50 -2.88
N ASN A 189 2.28 -1.48 -3.67
CA ASN A 189 0.99 -0.79 -3.57
C ASN A 189 -0.16 -1.75 -3.83
N ALA A 190 -0.13 -2.48 -4.95
CA ALA A 190 -1.19 -3.42 -5.30
C ALA A 190 -1.36 -4.52 -4.23
N PHE A 191 -0.26 -5.08 -3.73
CA PHE A 191 -0.32 -6.17 -2.76
C PHE A 191 -0.80 -5.70 -1.38
N VAL A 192 -0.27 -4.59 -0.86
CA VAL A 192 -0.67 -4.10 0.47
C VAL A 192 -2.07 -3.51 0.43
N LEU A 193 -2.47 -2.80 -0.64
CA LEU A 193 -3.82 -2.27 -0.79
C LEU A 193 -4.86 -3.33 -1.21
N SER A 194 -4.44 -4.56 -1.50
CA SER A 194 -5.35 -5.65 -1.91
C SER A 194 -6.48 -5.91 -0.90
N ASP A 195 -6.26 -5.62 0.38
CA ASP A 195 -7.25 -5.80 1.44
C ASP A 195 -8.12 -4.57 1.69
N MET A 196 -7.83 -3.45 1.04
CA MET A 196 -8.68 -2.27 1.11
C MET A 196 -10.09 -2.62 0.59
N PRO A 197 -11.14 -2.23 1.32
CA PRO A 197 -12.50 -2.33 0.83
C PRO A 197 -12.67 -1.67 -0.54
N VAL A 198 -13.61 -2.17 -1.33
CA VAL A 198 -13.85 -1.60 -2.67
C VAL A 198 -14.69 -0.31 -2.58
N GLY A 199 -14.38 0.64 -3.45
CA GLY A 199 -15.05 1.93 -3.58
C GLY A 199 -16.30 1.89 -4.46
N LYS A 200 -16.98 3.04 -4.54
CA LYS A 200 -18.29 3.22 -5.20
C LYS A 200 -18.36 2.73 -6.65
N TYR A 201 -17.26 2.80 -7.39
CA TYR A 201 -17.20 2.44 -8.81
C TYR A 201 -16.87 0.96 -9.05
N SER A 202 -16.69 0.15 -8.00
CA SER A 202 -16.52 -1.29 -8.12
C SER A 202 -17.87 -2.02 -8.25
N PRO A 203 -17.96 -3.09 -9.07
CA PRO A 203 -19.15 -3.98 -9.12
C PRO A 203 -19.51 -4.62 -7.76
N ASP A 204 -18.51 -4.75 -6.87
CA ASP A 204 -18.63 -5.38 -5.56
C ASP A 204 -18.85 -4.37 -4.43
N TYR A 205 -19.13 -3.10 -4.76
CA TYR A 205 -19.34 -2.05 -3.77
C TYR A 205 -20.40 -2.43 -2.73
N GLY A 206 -19.99 -2.39 -1.44
CA GLY A 206 -20.84 -2.76 -0.31
C GLY A 206 -21.10 -4.26 -0.12
N LYS A 207 -20.54 -5.12 -0.98
CA LYS A 207 -20.71 -6.59 -0.93
C LYS A 207 -19.54 -7.31 -0.28
N ASP A 208 -18.45 -6.60 0.01
CA ASP A 208 -17.19 -7.17 0.50
C ASP A 208 -17.04 -7.13 2.04
N GLN A 209 -18.04 -6.61 2.76
CA GLN A 209 -18.01 -6.47 4.24
C GLN A 209 -17.85 -7.81 4.97
N ASN A 210 -18.38 -8.90 4.42
CA ASN A 210 -18.34 -10.22 5.03
C ASN A 210 -17.09 -11.01 4.64
N LEU A 211 -16.23 -10.47 3.75
CA LEU A 211 -14.96 -11.10 3.42
C LEU A 211 -14.01 -11.01 4.62
N GLU A 212 -13.15 -12.01 4.75
CA GLU A 212 -12.08 -11.99 5.74
C GLU A 212 -11.13 -10.81 5.48
N ALA A 213 -10.84 -10.05 6.54
CA ALA A 213 -9.86 -8.99 6.50
C ALA A 213 -8.45 -9.57 6.67
N GLY A 214 -7.53 -9.06 5.88
CA GLY A 214 -6.11 -9.33 6.08
C GLY A 214 -5.60 -8.68 7.36
N LYS A 215 -4.47 -9.17 7.88
CA LYS A 215 -3.78 -8.53 9.01
C LYS A 215 -3.41 -7.08 8.67
N SER A 216 -3.47 -6.21 9.68
CA SER A 216 -3.01 -4.82 9.61
C SER A 216 -1.53 -4.69 9.27
N TYR A 217 -0.72 -5.69 9.66
CA TYR A 217 0.68 -5.80 9.26
C TYR A 217 0.95 -7.12 8.53
N ILE A 218 1.58 -7.04 7.36
CA ILE A 218 1.91 -8.21 6.54
C ILE A 218 3.40 -8.30 6.18
N LYS A 219 3.93 -9.53 6.14
CA LYS A 219 5.24 -9.84 5.56
C LYS A 219 5.03 -10.80 4.40
N ALA A 220 5.49 -10.44 3.21
CA ALA A 220 5.31 -11.26 2.02
C ALA A 220 6.48 -11.17 1.05
N THR A 221 6.55 -12.14 0.13
CA THR A 221 7.44 -12.06 -1.04
C THR A 221 6.56 -12.02 -2.28
N VAL A 222 6.72 -10.98 -3.09
CA VAL A 222 6.01 -10.80 -4.36
C VAL A 222 7.00 -11.07 -5.49
N LYS A 223 6.68 -12.08 -6.31
CA LYS A 223 7.46 -12.44 -7.49
C LYS A 223 7.10 -11.58 -8.69
#